data_AF-A0A2S9GE06-F1
#
_entry.id   AF-A0A2S9GE06-F1
#
_cell.length_a   1.000
_cell.length_b   1.000
_cell.length_c   1.000
_cell.angle_alpha   90.00
_cell.angle_beta   90.00
_cell.angle_gamma   90.00
#
_symmetry.space_group_name_H-M   'P 1'
#
loop_
_entity.id
_entity.type
_entity.pdbx_description
1 polymer ?
#
loop_
_entity_poly.entity_id
_entity_poly.type
_entity_poly.pdbx_seq_one_letter_code
_entity_poly.pdbx_strand_id
1 'polypeptide(L)'
;RRRGALAGDSGADNNRAQRYVAKYTICPAVAHGLDHEIGSVEVGKLADLVLWEPAFFGVRPHAVVKGGMIAWAAMGDANASIPTP
;
A
#
# COMPACT_ATOMS: atom_id res chain seq x y z
N ARG A 1 -25.27 -12.81 4.75
CA ARG A 1 -25.87 -11.44 4.75
C ARG A 1 -24.75 -10.43 4.46
N ARG A 2 -24.84 -9.60 3.41
CA ARG A 2 -23.89 -8.49 3.15
C ARG A 2 -24.31 -7.26 3.98
N ARG A 3 -23.37 -6.48 4.54
CA ARG A 3 -23.66 -5.44 5.57
C ARG A 3 -23.89 -4.01 5.05
N GLY A 4 -23.67 -3.72 3.76
CA GLY A 4 -23.81 -2.36 3.21
C GLY A 4 -22.70 -1.39 3.67
N ALA A 5 -22.86 -0.09 3.35
CA ALA A 5 -21.96 1.00 3.76
C ALA A 5 -21.79 1.06 5.28
N LEU A 6 -20.60 1.49 5.75
CA LEU A 6 -20.41 1.74 7.19
C LEU A 6 -21.08 3.08 7.58
N ALA A 7 -21.40 3.23 8.86
CA ALA A 7 -21.84 4.51 9.39
C ALA A 7 -20.77 5.59 9.12
N GLY A 8 -21.18 6.71 8.54
CA GLY A 8 -20.28 7.82 8.16
C GLY A 8 -19.73 7.76 6.73
N ASP A 9 -19.94 6.67 5.99
CA ASP A 9 -19.61 6.60 4.56
C ASP A 9 -20.76 7.16 3.70
N SER A 10 -20.46 8.08 2.77
CA SER A 10 -21.41 8.63 1.80
C SER A 10 -20.78 8.73 0.40
N GLY A 11 -21.24 7.92 -0.55
CA GLY A 11 -20.72 7.90 -1.93
C GLY A 11 -19.31 7.31 -2.10
N ALA A 12 -18.55 7.14 -1.01
CA ALA A 12 -17.24 6.48 -0.96
C ALA A 12 -17.13 5.62 0.30
N ASP A 13 -16.33 4.56 0.24
CA ASP A 13 -16.13 3.58 1.33
C ASP A 13 -14.88 3.91 2.19
N ASN A 14 -14.57 5.18 2.41
CA ASN A 14 -13.29 5.60 3.02
C ASN A 14 -13.09 5.04 4.43
N ASN A 15 -14.12 5.03 5.28
CA ASN A 15 -14.01 4.47 6.63
C ASN A 15 -13.76 2.97 6.58
N ARG A 16 -14.37 2.27 5.62
CA ARG A 16 -14.08 0.85 5.39
C ARG A 16 -12.65 0.67 4.88
N ALA A 17 -12.21 1.43 3.88
CA ALA A 17 -10.87 1.32 3.31
C ALA A 17 -9.78 1.54 4.38
N GLN A 18 -9.89 2.62 5.16
CA GLN A 18 -8.97 2.93 6.27
C GLN A 18 -8.95 1.82 7.33
N ARG A 19 -10.13 1.31 7.72
CA ARG A 19 -10.23 0.20 8.68
C ARG A 19 -9.53 -1.07 8.17
N TYR A 20 -9.57 -1.34 6.87
CA TYR A 20 -8.99 -2.56 6.31
C TYR A 20 -7.51 -2.43 5.98
N VAL A 21 -7.04 -1.29 5.48
CA VAL A 21 -5.60 -1.07 5.25
C VAL A 21 -4.82 -1.15 6.57
N ALA A 22 -5.38 -0.60 7.66
CA ALA A 22 -4.75 -0.63 8.98
C ALA A 22 -4.44 -2.06 9.46
N LYS A 23 -5.26 -3.06 9.07
CA LYS A 23 -5.11 -4.47 9.51
C LYS A 23 -3.78 -5.10 9.10
N TYR A 24 -3.17 -4.65 8.02
CA TYR A 24 -1.91 -5.19 7.50
C TYR A 24 -0.80 -4.14 7.38
N THR A 25 -1.05 -2.91 7.84
CA THR A 25 -0.04 -1.85 7.91
C THR A 25 0.24 -1.47 9.36
N ILE A 26 -0.53 -0.56 9.94
CA ILE A 26 -0.21 0.04 11.25
C ILE A 26 -0.55 -0.86 12.43
N CYS A 27 -1.63 -1.64 12.37
CA CYS A 27 -2.02 -2.53 13.47
C CYS A 27 -0.94 -3.58 13.81
N PRO A 28 -0.39 -4.34 12.84
CA PRO A 28 0.71 -5.26 13.15
C PRO A 28 1.98 -4.53 13.60
N ALA A 29 2.31 -3.36 13.03
CA ALA A 29 3.47 -2.59 13.46
C ALA A 29 3.35 -2.18 14.95
N VAL A 30 2.21 -1.67 15.38
CA VAL A 30 1.93 -1.34 16.78
C VAL A 30 1.97 -2.59 17.67
N ALA A 31 1.35 -3.69 17.23
CA ALA A 31 1.31 -4.93 18.01
C ALA A 31 2.71 -5.50 18.29
N HIS A 32 3.69 -5.21 17.43
CA HIS A 32 5.08 -5.65 17.57
C HIS A 32 6.04 -4.55 18.02
N GLY A 33 5.56 -3.34 18.35
CA GLY A 33 6.39 -2.22 18.80
C GLY A 33 7.31 -1.63 17.72
N LEU A 34 6.92 -1.76 16.44
CA LEU A 34 7.68 -1.30 15.26
C LEU A 34 7.08 -0.04 14.62
N ASP A 35 6.03 0.52 15.19
CA ASP A 35 5.27 1.64 14.63
C ASP A 35 6.04 2.96 14.61
N HIS A 36 7.15 3.08 15.35
CA HIS A 36 8.07 4.20 15.22
C HIS A 36 8.90 4.15 13.91
N GLU A 37 9.10 2.96 13.34
CA GLU A 37 9.89 2.75 12.12
C GLU A 37 9.01 2.56 10.87
N ILE A 38 7.93 1.78 10.97
CA ILE A 38 7.16 1.31 9.80
C ILE A 38 5.64 1.29 10.04
N GLY A 39 4.88 0.90 9.00
CA GLY A 39 3.45 0.58 9.12
C GLY A 39 2.49 1.70 8.72
N SER A 40 2.99 2.89 8.40
CA SER A 40 2.18 4.00 7.86
C SER A 40 3.05 4.98 7.08
N VAL A 41 2.39 5.83 6.28
CA VAL A 41 3.06 6.91 5.53
C VAL A 41 3.03 8.17 6.39
N GLU A 42 4.05 8.33 7.22
CA GLU A 42 4.22 9.46 8.14
C GLU A 42 5.67 9.95 8.14
N VAL A 43 5.87 11.23 8.41
CA VAL A 43 7.22 11.83 8.46
C VAL A 43 8.03 11.18 9.59
N GLY A 44 9.29 10.87 9.31
CA GLY A 44 10.22 10.27 10.27
C GLY A 44 10.26 8.73 10.24
N LYS A 45 9.32 8.07 9.56
CA LYS A 45 9.33 6.62 9.35
C LYS A 45 10.19 6.22 8.16
N LEU A 46 10.61 4.95 8.14
CA LEU A 46 11.33 4.37 7.02
C LEU A 46 10.48 4.45 5.74
N ALA A 47 11.12 4.80 4.62
CA ALA A 47 10.47 4.91 3.32
C ALA A 47 10.21 3.54 2.68
N ASP A 48 9.34 2.77 3.33
CA ASP A 48 8.81 1.49 2.87
C ASP A 48 7.42 1.70 2.27
N LEU A 49 7.38 1.86 0.95
CA LEU A 49 6.20 2.30 0.22
C LEU A 49 5.87 1.32 -0.89
N VAL A 50 4.58 1.18 -1.20
CA VAL A 50 4.11 0.41 -2.34
C VAL A 50 3.30 1.32 -3.24
N LEU A 51 3.70 1.40 -4.51
CA LEU A 51 3.01 2.16 -5.54
C LEU A 51 2.06 1.25 -6.30
N TRP A 52 0.86 1.76 -6.55
CA TRP A 52 -0.21 1.03 -7.20
C TRP A 52 -0.78 1.83 -8.37
N GLU A 53 -1.03 1.14 -9.47
CA GLU A 53 -2.02 1.60 -10.44
C GLU A 53 -3.41 1.23 -9.89
N PRO A 54 -4.41 2.13 -9.91
CA PRO A 54 -5.73 1.87 -9.32
C PRO A 54 -6.40 0.60 -9.86
N ALA A 55 -6.20 0.27 -11.13
CA ALA A 55 -6.73 -0.93 -11.77
C ALA A 55 -6.19 -2.25 -11.17
N PHE A 56 -5.03 -2.21 -10.50
CA PHE A 56 -4.37 -3.38 -9.91
C PHE A 56 -4.22 -3.29 -8.38
N PHE A 57 -4.88 -2.32 -7.73
CA PHE A 57 -4.78 -2.11 -6.29
C PHE A 57 -5.08 -3.37 -5.48
N GLY A 58 -4.13 -3.79 -4.63
CA GLY A 58 -4.23 -4.97 -3.79
C GLY A 58 -3.97 -6.31 -4.49
N VAL A 59 -3.70 -6.32 -5.80
CA VAL A 59 -3.44 -7.54 -6.59
C VAL A 59 -1.99 -7.60 -7.06
N ARG A 60 -1.55 -6.61 -7.84
CA ARG A 60 -0.17 -6.54 -8.36
C ARG A 60 0.36 -5.11 -8.25
N PRO A 61 1.41 -4.86 -7.45
CA PRO A 61 1.97 -3.53 -7.31
C PRO A 61 2.71 -3.10 -8.57
N HIS A 62 2.82 -1.79 -8.77
CA HIS A 62 3.66 -1.21 -9.82
C HIS A 62 5.13 -1.22 -9.38
N ALA A 63 5.39 -0.78 -8.14
CA ALA A 63 6.72 -0.80 -7.54
C ALA A 63 6.66 -0.94 -6.01
N VAL A 64 7.71 -1.49 -5.41
CA VAL A 64 7.96 -1.57 -3.98
C VAL A 64 9.25 -0.82 -3.68
N VAL A 65 9.14 0.23 -2.86
CA VAL A 65 10.25 1.02 -2.34
C VAL A 65 10.56 0.52 -0.94
N LYS A 66 11.83 0.22 -0.66
CA LYS A 66 12.31 -0.22 0.64
C LYS A 66 13.45 0.69 1.06
N GLY A 67 13.32 1.33 2.23
CA GLY A 67 14.33 2.27 2.73
C GLY A 67 14.69 3.39 1.73
N GLY A 68 13.73 3.83 0.91
CA GLY A 68 13.91 4.90 -0.08
C GLY A 68 14.45 4.47 -1.44
N MET A 69 14.74 3.18 -1.64
CA MET A 69 15.22 2.64 -2.92
C MET A 69 14.21 1.64 -3.51
N ILE A 70 14.08 1.60 -4.84
CA ILE A 70 13.21 0.59 -5.49
C ILE A 70 13.83 -0.78 -5.30
N ALA A 71 13.13 -1.65 -4.57
CA ALA A 71 13.53 -3.04 -4.34
C ALA A 71 12.91 -3.99 -5.36
N TRP A 72 11.74 -3.63 -5.89
CA TRP A 72 11.03 -4.41 -6.90
C TRP A 72 10.14 -3.50 -7.76
N ALA A 73 10.03 -3.79 -9.05
CA ALA A 73 9.10 -3.12 -9.95
C ALA A 73 8.63 -4.08 -11.04
N ALA A 74 7.41 -3.84 -11.54
CA ALA A 74 6.94 -4.50 -12.76
C ALA A 74 7.71 -3.92 -13.96
N MET A 75 8.58 -4.73 -14.56
CA MET A 75 9.41 -4.35 -15.70
C MET A 75 9.15 -5.31 -16.88
N GLY A 76 9.17 -4.76 -18.09
CA GLY A 76 9.14 -5.50 -19.35
C GLY A 76 10.47 -6.20 -19.66
N ASP A 77 10.68 -6.56 -20.92
CA ASP A 77 11.92 -7.18 -21.40
C ASP A 77 13.12 -6.24 -21.18
N ALA A 78 14.16 -6.76 -20.52
CA ALA A 78 15.40 -6.04 -20.27
C ALA A 78 16.14 -5.65 -21.57
N ASN A 79 15.87 -6.34 -22.68
CA ASN A 79 16.46 -6.05 -23.98
C ASN A 79 15.62 -5.06 -24.83
N ALA A 80 14.44 -4.65 -24.34
CA ALA A 80 13.62 -3.66 -25.02
C ALA A 80 14.21 -2.25 -24.90
N SER A 81 13.88 -1.36 -25.84
CA SER A 81 14.37 0.01 -25.85
C SER A 81 13.79 0.89 -24.73
N ILE A 82 12.69 0.46 -24.12
CA ILE A 82 12.00 1.12 -23.00
C ILE A 82 11.49 0.03 -22.04
N PRO A 83 11.16 0.34 -20.77
CA PRO A 83 10.92 -0.67 -19.73
C PRO A 83 9.50 -1.28 -19.69
N THR A 84 8.65 -0.97 -20.67
CA THR A 84 7.23 -1.40 -20.75
C THR A 84 6.88 -2.53 -21.75
N PRO A 85 7.64 -2.80 -22.84
CA PRO A 85 7.38 -3.89 -23.78
C PRO A 85 7.79 -5.27 -23.24
#